data_AF-A0A356QFK6-F1
#
_entry.id   AF-A0A356QFK6-F1
#
_cell.length_a   1.000
_cell.length_b   1.000
_cell.length_c   1.000
_cell.angle_alpha   90.00
_cell.angle_beta   90.00
_cell.angle_gamma   90.00
#
_symmetry.space_group_name_H-M   'P 1'
#
loop_
_entity.id
_entity.type
_entity.pdbx_description
1 polymer ?
#
loop_
_entity_poly.entity_id
_entity_poly.type
_entity_poly.pdbx_seq_one_letter_code
_entity_poly.pdbx_strand_id
1 'polypeptide(L)' 'TRIAEQQLDVLIFFWDPFAPQPHDPDVKALLRLAALWNVPVACNAASADFLLSSPYLAERYDMSIPDANAWAKARTV' A
#
# COMPACT_ATOMS: atom_id res chain seq x y z
N THR A 1 9.62 8.76 0.88
CA THR A 1 9.74 9.64 -0.29
C THR A 1 9.28 8.93 -1.56
N ARG A 2 9.81 7.75 -1.92
CA ARG A 2 9.41 7.02 -3.14
C ARG A 2 7.92 6.64 -3.30
N ILE A 3 7.21 6.27 -2.22
CA ILE A 3 5.76 5.97 -2.26
C ILE A 3 4.93 7.23 -2.54
N ALA A 4 5.31 8.36 -1.96
CA ALA A 4 4.61 9.63 -2.14
C ALA A 4 4.89 10.28 -3.52
N GLU A 5 5.96 9.85 -4.18
CA GLU A 5 6.36 10.30 -5.52
C GLU A 5 5.75 9.45 -6.65
N GLN A 6 4.90 8.47 -6.34
CA GLN A 6 4.28 7.56 -7.31
C GLN A 6 5.31 6.79 -8.18
N GLN A 7 6.51 6.57 -7.65
CA GLN A 7 7.58 5.80 -8.32
C GLN A 7 7.57 4.32 -7.93
N LEU A 8 6.46 3.84 -7.35
CA LEU A 8 6.29 2.49 -6.87
C LEU A 8 4.93 1.96 -7.31
N ASP A 9 4.94 1.02 -8.25
CA ASP A 9 3.73 0.42 -8.81
C ASP A 9 3.16 -0.69 -7.92
N VAL A 10 4.02 -1.41 -7.19
CA VAL A 10 3.65 -2.50 -6.28
C VAL A 10 4.61 -2.53 -5.09
N LEU A 11 4.08 -2.77 -3.88
CA LEU A 11 4.86 -3.02 -2.66
C LEU A 11 4.72 -4.50 -2.23
N ILE A 12 5.80 -5.27 -2.29
CA ILE A 12 5.86 -6.59 -1.65
C ILE A 12 6.62 -6.44 -0.34
N PHE A 13 5.96 -6.71 0.79
CA PHE A 13 6.52 -6.51 2.11
C PHE A 13 6.20 -7.68 3.04
N PHE A 14 7.10 -8.66 3.10
CA PHE A 14 6.98 -9.80 4.01
C PHE A 14 7.53 -9.43 5.38
N TRP A 15 6.63 -9.31 6.34
CA TRP A 15 6.93 -9.04 7.74
C TRP A 15 6.53 -10.26 8.59
N ASP A 16 7.17 -10.44 9.74
CA ASP A 16 6.88 -11.55 10.64
C ASP A 16 5.61 -11.28 11.47
N PRO A 17 4.52 -12.05 11.29
CA PRO A 17 3.27 -11.83 12.01
C PRO A 17 3.26 -12.42 13.43
N PHE A 18 4.27 -13.22 13.81
CA PHE A 18 4.27 -13.99 15.05
C PHE A 18 5.12 -13.36 16.16
N ALA A 19 6.07 -12.49 15.83
CA ALA A 19 6.93 -11.83 16.80
C ALA A 19 6.80 -10.30 16.68
N PRO A 20 6.27 -9.60 17.71
CA PRO A 20 6.27 -8.14 17.71
C PRO A 20 7.71 -7.64 17.75
N GLN A 21 8.07 -6.79 16.81
CA GLN A 21 9.41 -6.24 16.71
C GLN A 21 9.44 -4.78 17.20
N PRO A 22 10.58 -4.27 17.67
CA PRO A 22 10.71 -2.87 18.09
C PRO A 22 10.34 -1.85 17.00
N HIS A 23 10.34 -2.28 15.73
CA HIS A 23 10.02 -1.49 14.55
C HIS A 23 8.57 -1.66 14.04
N ASP A 24 7.67 -2.29 14.81
CA ASP A 24 6.23 -2.38 14.50
C ASP A 24 5.56 -1.02 14.17
N PRO A 25 5.93 0.12 14.82
CA PRO A 25 5.40 1.42 14.45
C PRO A 25 5.73 1.82 13.01
N ASP A 26 6.93 1.46 12.53
CA ASP A 26 7.40 1.80 11.18
C ASP A 26 6.70 0.95 10.11
N VAL A 27 6.48 -0.34 10.40
CA VAL A 27 5.67 -1.26 9.56
C VAL A 27 4.27 -0.67 9.34
N LYS A 28 3.62 -0.22 10.43
CA LYS A 28 2.29 0.39 10.36
C LYS A 28 2.30 1.71 9.62
N ALA A 29 3.33 2.54 9.79
CA ALA A 29 3.48 3.79 9.08
C ALA A 29 3.63 3.57 7.56
N LEU A 30 4.43 2.59 7.16
CA LEU A 30 4.62 2.21 5.76
C LEU A 30 3.32 1.73 5.12
N LEU A 31 2.63 0.77 5.76
CA LEU A 31 1.36 0.25 5.27
C LEU A 31 0.28 1.33 5.20
N ARG A 32 0.26 2.26 6.16
CA ARG A 32 -0.65 3.41 6.15
C ARG A 32 -0.39 4.33 4.97
N LEU A 33 0.88 4.60 4.63
CA LEU A 33 1.21 5.41 3.46
C LEU A 33 0.82 4.69 2.17
N ALA A 34 1.10 3.39 2.05
CA ALA A 34 0.69 2.62 0.87
C ALA A 34 -0.83 2.63 0.68
N ALA A 35 -1.60 2.46 1.76
CA ALA A 35 -3.06 2.56 1.73
C ALA A 35 -3.56 3.97 1.36
N LEU A 36 -2.91 5.03 1.86
CA LEU A 36 -3.26 6.41 1.54
C LEU A 36 -3.09 6.71 0.04
N TRP A 37 -2.02 6.21 -0.56
CA TRP A 37 -1.71 6.40 -1.98
C TRP A 37 -2.31 5.32 -2.88
N ASN A 38 -3.14 4.42 -2.34
CA ASN A 38 -3.79 3.32 -3.05
C ASN A 38 -2.80 2.43 -3.84
N VAL A 39 -1.61 2.21 -3.27
CA VAL A 39 -0.58 1.34 -3.85
C VAL A 39 -0.93 -0.12 -3.56
N PRO A 40 -0.91 -1.03 -4.56
CA PRO A 40 -1.06 -2.46 -4.34
C PRO A 40 0.01 -3.00 -3.39
N VAL A 41 -0.40 -3.67 -2.31
CA VAL A 41 0.51 -4.24 -1.30
C VAL A 41 0.29 -5.74 -1.13
N ALA A 42 1.38 -6.51 -1.18
CA ALA A 42 1.40 -7.90 -0.74
C ALA A 42 2.18 -8.05 0.57
N CYS A 43 1.49 -8.51 1.61
CA CYS A 43 2.10 -8.77 2.93
C CYS A 43 2.55 -10.22 3.13
N ASN A 44 2.21 -11.12 2.21
CA ASN A 44 2.55 -12.54 2.26
C ASN A 44 2.67 -13.12 0.83
N ALA A 45 3.22 -14.33 0.73
CA ALA A 45 3.46 -14.98 -0.56
C ALA A 45 2.17 -15.18 -1.38
N ALA A 46 1.07 -15.58 -0.75
CA ALA A 46 -0.20 -15.77 -1.46
C ALA A 46 -0.69 -14.45 -2.09
N SER A 47 -0.69 -13.33 -1.36
CA SER A 47 -1.02 -12.03 -1.92
C SER A 47 -0.06 -11.61 -3.02
N ALA A 48 1.23 -11.93 -2.90
CA ALA A 48 2.22 -11.65 -3.94
C ALA A 48 1.92 -12.43 -5.23
N ASP A 49 1.60 -13.72 -5.13
CA ASP A 49 1.23 -14.56 -6.28
C ASP A 49 -0.01 -14.01 -7.01
N PHE A 50 -1.02 -13.54 -6.26
CA PHE A 50 -2.21 -12.90 -6.83
C PHE A 50 -1.89 -11.57 -7.51
N LEU A 51 -1.05 -10.73 -6.91
CA LEU A 51 -0.65 -9.46 -7.54
C LEU A 51 0.19 -9.69 -8.79
N LEU A 52 1.09 -10.68 -8.76
CA LEU A 52 1.98 -10.98 -9.87
C LEU A 52 1.27 -11.67 -11.05
N SER A 53 0.20 -12.42 -10.78
CA SER A 53 -0.64 -13.04 -11.82
C SER A 53 -1.68 -12.08 -12.41
N SER A 54 -1.83 -10.88 -11.85
CA SER A 54 -2.76 -9.88 -12.35
C SER A 54 -2.36 -9.39 -13.76
N PRO A 55 -3.30 -9.30 -14.72
CA PRO A 55 -3.02 -8.74 -16.04
C PRO A 55 -2.56 -7.27 -15.95
N TYR A 56 -3.01 -6.56 -14.91
CA TYR A 56 -2.63 -5.16 -14.67
C TYR A 56 -1.15 -4.96 -14.35
N LEU A 57 -0.39 -6.02 -14.03
CA LEU A 57 1.06 -5.92 -13.82
C LEU A 57 1.81 -5.63 -15.14
N ALA A 58 1.28 -6.11 -16.26
CA ALA A 58 1.89 -5.91 -17.58
C ALA A 58 1.47 -4.58 -18.24
N GLU A 59 0.54 -3.86 -17.63
CA GLU A 59 -0.06 -2.65 -18.17
C GLU A 59 0.24 -1.44 -17.29
N ARG A 60 0.14 -0.23 -17.86
CA ARG A 60 0.17 0.99 -17.04
C ARG A 60 -1.16 1.09 -16.30
N TYR A 61 -1.11 0.98 -14.98
CA TYR A 61 -2.27 1.15 -14.12
C TYR A 61 -2.25 2.53 -13.47
N ASP A 62 -3.23 3.38 -13.81
CA ASP A 62 -3.41 4.67 -13.15
C ASP A 62 -4.14 4.47 -11.82
N MET A 63 -3.38 4.57 -10.72
CA MET A 63 -3.92 4.46 -9.38
C MET A 63 -4.85 5.65 -9.08
N SER A 64 -6.12 5.36 -8.79
CA SER A 64 -7.03 6.37 -8.25
C SER A 64 -6.64 6.69 -6.82
N ILE A 65 -6.05 7.87 -6.60
CA ILE A 65 -5.67 8.34 -5.27
C ILE A 65 -6.91 8.97 -4.62
N PRO A 66 -7.35 8.49 -3.44
CA PRO A 66 -8.47 9.08 -2.72
C PRO A 66 -8.19 10.55 -2.37
N ASP A 67 -9.15 11.44 -2.64
CA ASP A 67 -9.03 12.84 -2.23
C ASP A 67 -9.12 12.95 -0.70
N ALA A 68 -7.97 13.22 -0.08
CA ALA A 68 -7.86 13.39 1.36
C ALA A 68 -8.73 14.55 1.90
N ASN A 69 -8.93 15.62 1.10
CA ASN A 69 -9.78 16.75 1.50
C ASN A 69 -11.26 16.38 1.47
N ALA A 70 -11.69 15.58 0.50
CA ALA A 70 -13.05 15.05 0.46
C ALA A 70 -13.33 14.15 1.68
N TRP A 71 -12.38 13.27 2.02
CA TRP A 71 -12.49 12.42 3.20
C TRP A 71 -12.52 13.20 4.52
N ALA A 72 -11.67 14.23 4.66
CA ALA A 72 -11.65 15.08 5.84
C ALA A 72 -12.96 15.86 6.01
N LYS A 73 -13.54 16.39 4.91
CA LYS A 73 -14.84 17.07 4.95
C LYS A 73 -15.99 16.15 5.33
N ALA A 74 -15.99 14.90 4.85
CA ALA A 74 -17.02 13.91 5.16
C ALA A 74 -17.07 13.51 6.66
N ARG A 75 -16.01 13.80 7.43
CA ARG A 75 -15.88 13.47 8.85
C ARG A 75 -16.25 14.61 9.80
N THR A 76 -16.52 15.80 9.26
CA THR A 76 -16.87 17.00 10.03
C THR A 76 -18.38 17.28 10.01
N VAL A 77 -19.19 16.29 9.64
CA VAL A 77 -20.67 16.37 9.64
C VAL A 77 -21.24 15.39 10.65
#